data_AF-A0A533W0R7-F1
#
_entry.id   AF-A0A533W0R7-F1
#
_cell.length_a   1.000
_cell.length_b   1.000
_cell.length_c   1.000
_cell.angle_alpha   90.00
_cell.angle_beta   90.00
_cell.angle_gamma   90.00
#
_symmetry.space_group_name_H-M   'P 1'
#
loop_
_entity.id
_entity.type
_entity.pdbx_description
1 polymer ?
#
loop_
_entity_poly.entity_id
_entity_poly.type
_entity_poly.pdbx_seq_one_letter_code
_entity_poly.pdbx_strand_id
1 'polypeptide(L)'
;MSILIVAPCSDEEVQYAVELGGEPFNLEYTLESGQVFRWEKKGEWWYGPVDGGMLKVKQDRDSLYCESNSDGLDASFVRRFFRLDEDLKGIIGTFMKGKVMTGAVQRFYGLRLMRQERWRMYARGSVNHSSTKACSTGDSLRRKR
;
A
#
# COMPACT_ATOMS: atom_id res chain seq x y z
N MET A 1 33.89 12.71 23.90
CA MET A 1 32.57 13.18 23.42
C MET A 1 32.65 13.25 21.90
N SER A 2 32.27 12.17 21.23
CA SER A 2 32.26 12.13 19.76
C SER A 2 30.85 12.44 19.30
N ILE A 3 30.65 13.66 18.80
CA ILE A 3 29.44 14.05 18.09
C ILE A 3 29.48 13.35 16.74
N LEU A 4 28.69 12.29 16.59
CA LEU A 4 28.37 11.77 15.27
C LEU A 4 27.38 12.74 14.65
N ILE A 5 27.77 13.35 13.53
CA ILE A 5 26.92 14.21 12.72
C ILE A 5 25.79 13.32 12.18
N VAL A 6 24.58 13.48 12.74
CA VAL A 6 23.35 12.94 12.14
C VAL A 6 23.13 13.73 10.86
N ALA A 7 23.06 13.04 9.72
CA ALA A 7 22.72 13.66 8.44
C ALA A 7 21.40 14.42 8.56
N PRO A 8 21.25 15.62 7.97
CA PRO A 8 19.96 16.30 7.92
C PRO A 8 19.08 15.55 6.91
N CYS A 9 18.26 14.62 7.41
CA CYS A 9 17.20 13.97 6.66
C CYS A 9 15.97 14.89 6.74
N SER A 10 15.91 15.87 5.84
CA SER A 10 14.73 16.72 5.69
C SER A 10 13.65 15.94 4.95
N ASP A 11 13.00 15.01 5.65
CA ASP A 11 11.76 14.36 5.20
C ASP A 11 10.60 15.34 5.44
N GLU A 12 10.28 16.19 4.47
CA GLU A 12 9.00 16.91 4.49
C GLU A 12 7.87 15.91 4.22
N GLU A 13 7.36 15.29 5.29
CA GLU A 13 6.15 14.46 5.23
C GLU A 13 4.93 15.36 5.09
N VAL A 14 4.31 15.34 3.92
CA VAL A 14 3.08 16.08 3.65
C VAL A 14 1.90 15.27 4.17
N GLN A 15 1.13 15.86 5.08
CA GLN A 15 -0.09 15.27 5.64
C GLN A 15 -1.33 15.93 5.05
N TYR A 16 -2.30 15.12 4.65
CA TYR A 16 -3.57 15.61 4.10
C TYR A 16 -4.70 14.61 4.32
N ALA A 17 -5.94 15.06 4.14
CA ALA A 17 -7.13 14.24 4.27
C ALA A 17 -7.91 14.17 2.95
N VAL A 18 -8.52 13.02 2.68
CA VAL A 18 -9.42 12.79 1.55
C VAL A 18 -10.79 12.39 2.06
N GLU A 19 -11.78 13.23 1.78
CA GLU A 19 -13.19 12.95 2.11
C GLU A 19 -13.81 11.96 1.12
N LEU A 20 -14.41 10.87 1.61
CA LEU A 20 -15.06 9.84 0.81
C LEU A 20 -16.40 10.31 0.25
N GLY A 21 -17.07 11.28 0.88
CA GLY A 21 -18.29 11.87 0.35
C GLY A 21 -19.46 10.89 0.22
N GLY A 22 -19.53 9.87 1.09
CA GLY A 22 -20.58 8.85 1.08
C GLY A 22 -20.37 7.71 0.06
N GLU A 23 -19.24 7.72 -0.63
CA GLU A 23 -18.81 6.59 -1.45
C GLU A 23 -18.38 5.42 -0.57
N PRO A 24 -18.93 4.20 -0.78
CA PRO A 24 -18.54 3.06 0.02
C PRO A 24 -17.08 2.72 -0.22
N PHE A 25 -16.29 2.70 0.86
CA PHE A 25 -14.89 2.34 0.82
C PHE A 25 -14.48 1.68 2.12
N ASN A 26 -13.75 0.57 2.01
CA ASN A 26 -13.11 -0.10 3.12
C ASN A 26 -11.64 -0.34 2.75
N LEU A 27 -10.75 0.39 3.42
CA LEU A 27 -9.31 0.36 3.19
C LEU A 27 -8.71 -1.01 3.47
N GLU A 28 -9.10 -1.65 4.57
CA GLU A 28 -8.60 -2.95 4.99
C GLU A 28 -8.97 -4.04 3.98
N TYR A 29 -10.25 -4.13 3.60
CA TYR A 29 -10.69 -5.07 2.56
C TYR A 29 -10.01 -4.81 1.22
N THR A 30 -9.75 -3.55 0.90
CA THR A 30 -9.06 -3.17 -0.34
C THR A 30 -7.61 -3.64 -0.33
N LEU A 31 -6.82 -3.32 0.71
CA LEU A 31 -5.41 -3.65 0.79
C LEU A 31 -5.14 -5.14 1.07
N GLU A 32 -6.01 -5.83 1.80
CA GLU A 32 -5.89 -7.26 2.12
C GLU A 32 -6.48 -8.21 1.08
N SER A 33 -7.15 -7.69 0.04
CA SER A 33 -7.74 -8.51 -1.03
C SER A 33 -6.72 -9.31 -1.87
N GLY A 34 -5.42 -9.12 -1.64
CA GLY A 34 -4.33 -9.76 -2.39
C GLY A 34 -4.03 -9.08 -3.73
N GLN A 35 -4.71 -7.99 -4.07
CA GLN A 35 -4.44 -7.21 -5.28
C GLN A 35 -3.15 -6.39 -5.22
N VAL A 36 -2.73 -5.99 -4.03
CA VAL A 36 -1.48 -5.25 -3.82
C VAL A 36 -0.58 -6.00 -2.87
N PHE A 37 0.71 -5.76 -3.01
CA PHE A 37 1.73 -6.39 -2.21
C PHE A 37 2.65 -5.33 -1.63
N ARG A 38 3.28 -5.63 -0.48
CA ARG A 38 4.18 -4.72 0.26
C ARG A 38 3.48 -3.59 1.00
N TRP A 39 2.17 -3.69 1.17
CA TRP A 39 1.44 -2.91 2.15
C TRP A 39 1.49 -3.61 3.51
N GLU A 40 1.87 -2.89 4.55
CA GLU A 40 1.97 -3.39 5.92
C GLU A 40 1.07 -2.57 6.85
N LYS A 41 0.29 -3.26 7.68
CA LYS A 41 -0.51 -2.62 8.74
C LYS A 41 0.34 -2.47 10.00
N LYS A 42 0.43 -1.26 10.55
CA LYS A 42 1.05 -0.97 11.86
C LYS A 42 0.10 -0.09 12.67
N GLY A 43 -0.58 -0.71 13.65
CA GLY A 43 -1.70 -0.08 14.35
C GLY A 43 -2.85 0.20 13.38
N GLU A 44 -3.32 1.44 13.36
CA GLU A 44 -4.39 1.89 12.47
C GLU A 44 -3.88 2.31 11.08
N TRP A 45 -2.56 2.42 10.90
CA TRP A 45 -1.96 2.94 9.68
C TRP A 45 -1.49 1.82 8.76
N TRP A 46 -1.70 2.04 7.47
CA TRP A 46 -1.19 1.21 6.39
C TRP A 46 -0.03 1.92 5.71
N TYR A 47 1.06 1.19 5.49
CA TYR A 47 2.30 1.69 4.91
C TYR A 47 2.57 0.94 3.62
N GLY A 48 2.72 1.63 2.50
CA GLY A 48 3.05 0.97 1.25
C GLY A 48 3.75 1.86 0.23
N PRO A 49 4.60 1.26 -0.63
CA PRO A 49 5.20 1.98 -1.74
C PRO A 49 4.18 2.21 -2.85
N VAL A 50 4.22 3.40 -3.46
CA VAL A 50 3.41 3.80 -4.63
C VAL A 50 4.33 4.38 -5.72
N ASP A 51 3.83 4.82 -6.88
CA ASP A 51 4.68 5.60 -7.79
C ASP A 51 5.17 6.87 -7.09
N GLY A 52 6.43 7.23 -7.28
CA GLY A 52 6.93 8.51 -6.78
C GLY A 52 7.10 8.64 -5.26
N GLY A 53 6.86 7.60 -4.45
CA GLY A 53 7.17 7.67 -3.01
C GLY A 53 6.60 6.57 -2.12
N MET A 54 6.54 6.89 -0.82
CA MET A 54 5.92 6.08 0.22
C MET A 54 4.62 6.75 0.64
N LEU A 55 3.54 5.97 0.71
CA LEU A 55 2.23 6.43 1.17
C LEU A 55 1.89 5.74 2.48
N LYS A 56 1.51 6.54 3.48
CA LYS A 56 0.86 6.09 4.70
C LYS A 56 -0.60 6.48 4.61
N VAL A 57 -1.51 5.56 4.92
CA VAL A 57 -2.95 5.85 4.90
C VAL A 57 -3.65 5.19 6.06
N LYS A 58 -4.59 5.92 6.66
CA LYS A 58 -5.53 5.42 7.66
C LYS A 58 -6.92 5.85 7.25
N GLN A 59 -7.89 4.95 7.38
CA GLN A 59 -9.29 5.31 7.26
C GLN A 59 -9.89 5.59 8.65
N ASP A 60 -10.63 6.68 8.76
CA ASP A 60 -11.54 6.93 9.86
C ASP A 60 -12.91 7.31 9.29
N ARG A 61 -13.89 6.41 9.43
CA ARG A 61 -15.25 6.57 8.87
C ARG A 61 -15.21 6.98 7.39
N ASP A 62 -15.61 8.21 7.11
CA ASP A 62 -15.78 8.81 5.78
C ASP A 62 -14.54 9.62 5.33
N SER A 63 -13.43 9.54 6.04
CA SER A 63 -12.20 10.27 5.72
C SER A 63 -10.99 9.32 5.64
N LEU A 64 -10.07 9.60 4.71
CA LEU A 64 -8.76 8.98 4.64
C LEU A 64 -7.69 10.00 5.04
N TYR A 65 -6.97 9.71 6.12
CA TYR A 65 -5.78 10.45 6.50
C TYR A 65 -4.58 9.87 5.78
N CYS A 66 -3.81 10.72 5.13
CA CYS A 66 -2.69 10.33 4.31
C CYS A 66 -1.43 11.10 4.72
N GLU A 67 -0.29 10.41 4.72
CA GLU A 67 1.03 11.03 4.82
C GLU A 67 1.88 10.52 3.66
N SER A 68 2.64 11.41 3.03
CA SER A 68 3.51 11.06 1.93
C SER A 68 4.80 11.86 1.97
N ASN A 69 5.87 11.31 1.39
CA ASN A 69 7.17 11.96 1.32
C ASN A 69 7.40 12.67 -0.04
N SER A 70 6.33 13.00 -0.77
CA SER A 70 6.41 13.54 -2.12
C SER A 70 5.18 14.41 -2.42
N ASP A 71 5.41 15.64 -2.91
CA ASP A 71 4.34 16.59 -3.26
C ASP A 71 3.40 16.07 -4.37
N GLY A 72 3.86 15.13 -5.19
CA GLY A 72 3.05 14.51 -6.25
C GLY A 72 2.03 13.49 -5.74
N LEU A 73 2.17 13.06 -4.48
CA LEU A 73 1.26 12.14 -3.82
C LEU A 73 0.21 12.93 -3.04
N ASP A 74 -0.65 13.66 -3.76
CA ASP A 74 -1.69 14.51 -3.19
C ASP A 74 -3.03 13.78 -3.00
N ALA A 75 -4.03 14.50 -2.50
CA ALA A 75 -5.41 14.00 -2.37
C ALA A 75 -5.97 13.49 -3.71
N SER A 76 -5.62 14.13 -4.83
CA SER A 76 -6.07 13.75 -6.16
C SER A 76 -5.47 12.40 -6.60
N PHE A 77 -4.19 12.17 -6.30
CA PHE A 77 -3.53 10.89 -6.49
C PHE A 77 -4.24 9.77 -5.73
N VAL A 78 -4.45 9.96 -4.42
CA VAL A 78 -5.11 8.96 -3.56
C VAL A 78 -6.51 8.62 -4.06
N ARG A 79 -7.29 9.63 -4.48
CA ARG A 79 -8.62 9.42 -5.09
C ARG A 79 -8.55 8.50 -6.30
N ARG A 80 -7.64 8.77 -7.25
CA ARG A 80 -7.49 7.94 -8.46
C ARG A 80 -6.94 6.56 -8.14
N PHE A 81 -6.00 6.48 -7.19
CA PHE A 81 -5.32 5.24 -6.80
C PHE A 81 -6.30 4.21 -6.22
N PHE A 82 -7.15 4.63 -5.29
CA PHE A 82 -8.21 3.81 -4.70
C PHE A 82 -9.53 3.80 -5.49
N ARG A 83 -9.56 4.45 -6.67
CA ARG A 83 -10.76 4.63 -7.52
C ARG A 83 -11.95 5.20 -6.77
N LEU A 84 -11.73 6.21 -5.94
CA LEU A 84 -12.78 6.92 -5.21
C LEU A 84 -13.59 7.86 -6.10
N ASP A 85 -13.17 8.04 -7.36
CA ASP A 85 -13.83 8.80 -8.41
C ASP A 85 -14.94 8.02 -9.13
N GLU A 86 -15.17 6.75 -8.78
CA GLU A 86 -16.13 5.87 -9.46
C GLU A 86 -17.31 5.47 -8.56
N ASP A 87 -18.51 5.38 -9.15
CA ASP A 87 -19.72 4.92 -8.46
C ASP A 87 -19.70 3.40 -8.24
N LEU A 88 -19.24 2.99 -7.06
CA LEU A 88 -19.18 1.56 -6.70
C LEU A 88 -20.58 0.93 -6.64
N LYS A 89 -21.60 1.68 -6.24
CA LYS A 89 -22.99 1.16 -6.13
C LYS A 89 -23.53 0.86 -7.52
N GLY A 90 -23.35 1.77 -8.46
CA GLY A 90 -23.71 1.58 -9.87
C GLY A 90 -23.00 0.38 -10.48
N ILE A 91 -21.69 0.27 -10.27
CA ILE A 91 -20.88 -0.87 -10.73
C ILE A 91 -21.44 -2.20 -10.19
N ILE A 92 -21.63 -2.32 -8.88
CA ILE A 92 -22.22 -3.50 -8.24
C ILE A 92 -23.60 -3.81 -8.85
N GLY A 93 -24.43 -2.80 -9.09
CA GLY A 93 -25.76 -2.97 -9.70
C GLY A 93 -25.77 -3.63 -11.08
N THR A 94 -24.69 -3.52 -11.86
CA THR A 94 -24.66 -4.03 -13.25
C THR A 94 -24.48 -5.55 -13.38
N PHE A 95 -23.74 -6.20 -12.48
CA PHE A 95 -23.34 -7.61 -12.62
C PHE A 95 -23.89 -8.54 -11.53
N MET A 96 -24.61 -8.02 -10.54
CA MET A 96 -25.15 -8.78 -9.41
C MET A 96 -26.40 -9.59 -9.77
N LYS A 97 -26.25 -10.62 -10.60
CA LYS A 97 -27.36 -11.47 -11.08
C LYS A 97 -27.51 -12.82 -10.35
N GLY A 98 -26.92 -13.01 -9.16
CA GLY A 98 -27.02 -14.30 -8.45
C GLY A 98 -26.72 -14.27 -6.95
N LYS A 99 -27.35 -15.21 -6.21
CA LYS A 99 -27.31 -15.30 -4.73
C LYS A 99 -25.91 -15.42 -4.13
N VAL A 100 -24.99 -16.11 -4.82
CA VAL A 100 -23.60 -16.28 -4.36
C VAL A 100 -22.84 -14.95 -4.38
N MET A 101 -23.03 -14.14 -5.42
CA MET A 101 -22.41 -12.82 -5.51
C MET A 101 -22.98 -11.84 -4.48
N THR A 102 -24.28 -11.95 -4.17
CA THR A 102 -24.92 -11.17 -3.10
C THR A 102 -24.23 -11.36 -1.75
N GLY A 103 -23.93 -12.60 -1.36
CA GLY A 103 -23.25 -12.87 -0.09
C GLY A 103 -21.82 -12.32 -0.03
N ALA A 104 -21.05 -12.45 -1.12
CA ALA A 104 -19.68 -11.95 -1.18
C ALA A 104 -19.63 -10.41 -1.10
N VAL A 105 -20.49 -9.71 -1.85
CA VAL A 105 -20.53 -8.24 -1.83
C VAL A 105 -21.00 -7.70 -0.49
N GLN A 106 -21.97 -8.35 0.17
CA GLN A 106 -22.38 -7.94 1.51
C GLN A 106 -21.24 -8.07 2.52
N ARG A 107 -20.44 -9.14 2.43
CA ARG A 107 -19.32 -9.39 3.34
C ARG A 107 -18.15 -8.42 3.12
N PHE A 108 -17.85 -8.10 1.86
CA PHE A 108 -16.70 -7.28 1.48
C PHE A 108 -17.13 -5.93 0.88
N TYR A 109 -18.23 -5.37 1.36
CA TYR A 109 -18.75 -4.09 0.86
C TYR A 109 -17.72 -2.97 1.08
N GLY A 110 -17.52 -2.13 0.07
CA GLY A 110 -16.50 -1.08 0.09
C GLY A 110 -15.11 -1.53 -0.37
N LEU A 111 -14.89 -2.83 -0.68
CA LEU A 111 -13.69 -3.27 -1.38
C LEU A 111 -13.65 -2.62 -2.77
N ARG A 112 -12.56 -1.93 -3.08
CA ARG A 112 -12.32 -1.35 -4.42
C ARG A 112 -11.13 -2.03 -5.08
N LEU A 113 -11.19 -2.18 -6.41
CA LEU A 113 -10.04 -2.60 -7.20
C LEU A 113 -9.12 -1.40 -7.40
N MET A 114 -7.88 -1.45 -6.93
CA MET A 114 -6.93 -0.35 -7.04
C MET A 114 -6.44 -0.20 -8.49
N ARG A 115 -6.11 1.04 -8.90
CA ARG A 115 -5.45 1.26 -10.20
C ARG A 115 -4.00 0.82 -10.09
N GLN A 116 -3.78 -0.44 -10.45
CA GLN A 116 -2.45 -1.04 -10.49
C GLN A 116 -1.58 -0.36 -11.57
N GLU A 117 -0.45 0.18 -11.14
CA GLU A 117 0.54 0.76 -12.04
C GLU A 117 1.20 -0.33 -12.88
N ARG A 118 1.17 -0.13 -14.20
CA ARG A 118 1.38 -1.15 -15.23
C ARG A 118 2.78 -1.80 -15.23
N TRP A 119 3.74 -1.32 -14.43
CA TRP A 119 5.14 -1.76 -14.51
C TRP A 119 5.61 -2.68 -13.36
N ARG A 120 5.03 -2.62 -12.15
CA ARG A 120 5.49 -3.46 -11.02
C ARG A 120 4.98 -4.91 -11.05
N MET A 121 3.98 -5.20 -11.88
CA MET A 121 3.36 -6.54 -11.95
C MET A 121 4.20 -7.57 -12.69
N TYR A 122 5.13 -7.14 -13.57
CA TYR A 122 5.99 -8.07 -14.32
C TYR A 122 7.20 -8.56 -13.53
N ALA A 123 7.66 -7.83 -12.50
CA ALA A 123 8.84 -8.22 -11.74
C ALA A 123 8.61 -9.38 -10.75
N ARG A 124 7.35 -9.81 -10.54
CA ARG A 124 7.00 -10.84 -9.55
C ARG A 124 6.94 -12.27 -10.10
N GLY A 125 7.13 -12.45 -11.41
CA GLY A 125 7.13 -13.77 -12.06
C GLY A 125 8.43 -14.57 -11.93
N SER A 126 9.52 -13.97 -11.43
CA SER A 126 10.85 -14.60 -11.43
C SER A 126 11.63 -14.38 -10.12
N VAL A 127 11.10 -14.77 -8.97
CA VAL A 127 11.96 -15.17 -7.84
C VAL A 127 11.32 -16.35 -7.12
N ASN A 128 11.48 -17.54 -7.70
CA ASN A 128 11.33 -18.80 -6.96
C ASN A 128 12.70 -19.45 -6.80
N HIS A 129 13.09 -19.55 -5.53
CA HIS A 129 14.05 -20.48 -4.94
C HIS A 129 15.52 -20.46 -5.42
N SER A 130 16.36 -19.71 -4.72
CA SER A 130 17.67 -20.24 -4.33
C SER A 130 18.11 -19.67 -2.97
N SER A 131 18.04 -20.55 -1.99
CA SER A 131 18.98 -20.74 -0.88
C SER A 131 19.45 -19.50 -0.09
N THR A 132 18.97 -19.46 1.15
CA THR A 132 19.62 -18.91 2.35
C THR A 132 21.14 -18.88 2.22
N LYS A 133 21.76 -17.70 2.14
CA LYS A 133 23.18 -17.57 2.46
C LYS A 133 23.30 -17.35 3.96
N ALA A 134 23.65 -18.44 4.64
CA ALA A 134 24.11 -18.44 6.01
C ALA A 134 25.33 -17.50 6.17
N CYS A 135 25.31 -16.72 7.24
CA CYS A 135 26.47 -16.00 7.74
C CYS A 135 27.45 -17.06 8.29
N SER A 136 28.56 -17.32 7.61
CA SER A 136 29.63 -18.19 8.14
C SER A 136 30.86 -17.37 8.51
N THR A 137 31.12 -17.41 9.81
CA THR A 137 32.34 -17.11 10.57
C THR A 137 33.63 -17.11 9.76
N GLY A 138 34.33 -15.96 9.77
CA GLY A 138 35.72 -15.86 9.33
C GLY A 138 36.66 -16.18 10.49
N ASP A 139 37.11 -17.43 10.56
CA ASP A 139 38.26 -17.84 11.37
C ASP A 139 39.18 -18.70 10.49
N SER A 140 40.37 -18.19 10.18
CA SER A 140 41.60 -18.99 10.01
C SER A 140 42.79 -18.15 9.54
N LEU A 141 43.77 -18.08 10.44
CA LEU A 141 45.21 -18.30 10.22
C LEU A 141 45.84 -17.80 8.90
N ARG A 142 46.72 -16.79 9.04
CA ARG A 142 47.83 -16.56 8.10
C ARG A 142 49.18 -16.65 8.82
N ARG A 143 49.84 -17.80 8.68
CA ARG A 143 51.28 -18.00 8.90
C ARG A 143 51.90 -18.48 7.58
N LYS A 144 53.18 -18.11 7.38
CA LYS A 144 54.11 -18.29 6.24
C LYS A 144 54.27 -16.97 5.46
N ARG A 145 55.44 -16.34 5.36
CA ARG A 145 56.83 -16.66 5.75
C ARG A 145 57.47 -15.41 6.35
#